data_AF-A0AAE3KM92-F1
#
_entry.id   AF-A0AAE3KM92-F1
#
_cell.length_a   1.000
_cell.length_b   1.000
_cell.length_c   1.000
_cell.angle_alpha   90.00
_cell.angle_beta   90.00
_cell.angle_gamma   90.00
#
_symmetry.space_group_name_H-M   'P 1'
#
loop_
_entity.id
_entity.type
_entity.pdbx_description
1 polymer ?
#
loop_
_entity_poly.entity_id
_entity_poly.type
_entity_poly.pdbx_seq_one_letter_code
_entity_poly.pdbx_strand_id
1 'polypeptide(L)' 'MTGQICWLPIGGPDTEKILHLRMYPSGQWKPYTAFPQYAVPDYPMAEGSKGWATYQKLIKSGWTLVNSPAPDRRQVILSY' A
#
# COMPACT_ATOMS: atom_id res chain seq x y z
N MET A 1 -17.27 -3.76 -5.28
CA MET A 1 -16.67 -2.42 -5.15
C MET A 1 -15.20 -2.63 -4.81
N THR A 2 -14.30 -2.23 -5.70
CA THR A 2 -12.85 -2.36 -5.50
C THR A 2 -12.25 -0.98 -5.29
N GLY A 3 -11.49 -0.80 -4.22
CA GLY A 3 -10.80 0.46 -3.94
C GLY A 3 -9.36 0.45 -4.44
N GLN A 4 -8.66 1.53 -4.15
CA GLN A 4 -7.24 1.72 -4.44
C GLN A 4 -6.41 1.61 -3.17
N ILE A 5 -5.18 1.12 -3.32
CA ILE A 5 -4.19 1.02 -2.25
C ILE A 5 -2.90 1.71 -2.67
N CYS A 6 -2.20 2.37 -1.76
CA CYS A 6 -0.95 3.09 -2.05
C CYS A 6 -0.03 3.04 -0.83
N TRP A 7 1.27 2.91 -1.08
CA TRP A 7 2.30 2.97 -0.04
C TRP A 7 2.76 4.41 0.14
N LEU A 8 2.39 5.04 1.26
CA LEU A 8 2.76 6.42 1.57
C LEU A 8 3.66 6.47 2.81
N PRO A 9 4.71 7.31 2.81
CA PRO A 9 5.51 7.57 4.00
C PRO A 9 4.71 8.32 5.07
N ILE A 10 4.89 7.97 6.34
CA ILE A 10 4.14 8.60 7.46
C ILE A 10 4.81 9.84 8.03
N GLY A 11 6.09 10.08 7.77
CA GLY A 11 6.83 11.20 8.36
C GLY A 11 7.90 11.85 7.50
N GLY A 12 8.24 11.30 6.33
CA GLY A 12 9.30 11.82 5.46
C GLY A 12 9.80 10.81 4.42
N PRO A 13 10.70 11.23 3.50
CA PRO A 13 11.15 10.40 2.37
C PRO A 13 11.85 9.09 2.78
N ASP A 14 12.44 9.03 3.98
CA ASP A 14 13.14 7.86 4.53
C ASP A 14 12.36 7.14 5.64
N THR A 15 11.10 7.53 5.87
CA THR A 15 10.28 6.91 6.93
C THR A 15 9.59 5.63 6.45
N GLU A 16 9.27 4.76 7.40
CA GLU A 16 8.47 3.55 7.16
C GLU A 16 7.23 3.88 6.32
N LYS A 17 7.11 3.23 5.16
CA LYS A 17 5.92 3.39 4.32
C LYS A 17 4.82 2.51 4.88
N ILE A 18 3.62 3.08 5.01
CA ILE A 18 2.43 2.32 5.42
C ILE A 18 1.42 2.28 4.29
N LEU A 19 0.65 1.19 4.29
CA LEU A 19 -0.42 0.99 3.33
C LEU A 19 -1.57 1.97 3.61
N HIS A 20 -1.89 2.81 2.64
CA HIS A 20 -3.09 3.63 2.64
C HIS A 20 -4.12 3.03 1.69
N LEU A 21 -5.38 3.11 2.09
CA LEU A 21 -6.55 2.59 1.43
C LEU A 21 -7.48 3.74 1.06
N ARG A 22 -8.11 3.60 -0.10
CA ARG A 22 -9.04 4.59 -0.63
C ARG A 22 -10.17 3.90 -1.36
N MET A 23 -11.39 4.07 -0.88
CA MET A 23 -12.57 3.44 -1.47
C MET A 23 -12.99 4.06 -2.81
N TYR A 24 -12.70 5.35 -3.02
CA TYR A 24 -13.09 6.09 -4.22
C TYR A 24 -11.89 6.84 -4.79
N PRO A 25 -11.70 6.90 -6.12
CA PRO A 25 -10.63 7.66 -6.76
C PRO A 25 -10.74 9.19 -6.59
N SER A 26 -11.78 9.69 -5.91
CA SER A 26 -11.93 11.07 -5.43
C SER A 26 -11.84 11.21 -3.89
N GLY A 27 -11.81 10.11 -3.14
CA GLY A 27 -11.76 10.12 -1.66
C GLY A 27 -10.40 10.53 -1.10
N GLN A 28 -10.28 10.63 0.21
CA GLN A 28 -8.99 10.82 0.87
C GLN A 28 -8.27 9.48 1.08
N TRP A 29 -6.95 9.47 0.97
CA TRP A 29 -6.14 8.33 1.40
C TRP A 29 -6.24 8.20 2.91
N LYS A 30 -6.65 7.04 3.39
CA LYS A 30 -6.67 6.74 4.83
C LYS A 30 -5.73 5.59 5.12
N PRO A 31 -5.03 5.58 6.26
CA PRO A 31 -4.18 4.47 6.62
C PRO A 31 -5.01 3.18 6.74
N TYR A 32 -4.38 2.03 6.49
CA TYR A 32 -5.06 0.73 6.58
C TYR A 32 -5.67 0.47 7.97
N THR A 33 -5.11 1.08 9.02
CA THR A 33 -5.63 1.06 10.39
C THR A 33 -7.02 1.66 10.52
N ALA A 34 -7.42 2.58 9.63
CA ALA A 34 -8.76 3.15 9.61
C ALA A 34 -9.82 2.19 9.05
N PHE A 35 -9.41 1.08 8.43
CA PHE A 35 -10.30 0.07 7.88
C PHE A 35 -10.00 -1.31 8.48
N PRO A 36 -10.36 -1.56 9.76
CA PRO A 36 -10.10 -2.83 10.43
C PRO A 36 -10.76 -4.03 9.73
N GLN A 37 -11.83 -3.81 8.97
CA GLN A 37 -12.50 -4.83 8.15
C GLN A 37 -11.60 -5.41 7.05
N TYR A 38 -10.64 -4.62 6.56
CA TYR A 38 -9.69 -5.01 5.52
C TYR A 38 -8.30 -5.28 6.08
N ALA A 39 -7.94 -4.58 7.17
CA ALA A 39 -6.70 -4.79 7.88
C ALA A 39 -6.61 -6.24 8.34
N VAL A 40 -5.56 -6.92 7.91
CA VAL A 40 -5.18 -8.20 8.49
C VAL A 40 -4.38 -7.86 9.75
N PRO A 41 -4.77 -8.37 10.93
CA PRO A 41 -3.98 -8.17 12.15
C PRO A 41 -2.55 -8.62 11.85
N ASP A 42 -1.62 -7.67 11.96
CA ASP A 42 -0.23 -7.86 11.60
C ASP A 42 0.31 -9.07 12.36
N TYR A 43 0.76 -10.09 11.62
CA TYR A 43 1.68 -11.06 12.19
C TYR A 43 2.97 -10.32 12.56
N PRO A 44 3.61 -10.63 13.69
CA PRO A 44 4.88 -10.02 14.08
C PRO A 44 6.00 -10.53 13.16
N MET A 45 6.02 -10.06 11.91
CA MET A 45 7.13 -10.25 11.00
C MET A 45 8.15 -9.17 11.32
N ALA A 46 9.24 -9.57 11.98
CA ALA A 46 10.28 -8.70 12.51
C ALA A 46 10.99 -7.79 11.47
N GLU A 47 10.79 -8.04 10.17
CA GLU A 47 11.43 -7.31 9.06
C GLU A 47 10.44 -6.88 7.95
N GLY A 48 9.13 -7.06 8.14
CA GLY A 48 8.13 -6.78 7.11
C GLY A 48 7.54 -5.38 7.23
N SER A 49 7.49 -4.61 6.13
CA SER A 49 6.78 -3.32 6.11
C SER A 49 5.32 -3.48 6.56
N LYS A 50 4.89 -2.66 7.51
CA LYS A 50 3.54 -2.72 8.12
C LYS A 50 2.45 -2.64 7.05
N GLY A 51 1.56 -3.64 7.04
CA GLY A 51 0.49 -3.74 6.06
C GLY A 51 0.78 -4.61 4.82
N TRP A 52 1.91 -5.33 4.74
CA TRP A 52 2.20 -6.25 3.63
C TRP A 52 1.18 -7.39 3.49
N ALA A 53 0.76 -7.98 4.61
CA ALA A 53 -0.29 -9.00 4.62
C ALA A 53 -1.64 -8.44 4.15
N THR A 54 -1.97 -7.23 4.61
CA THR A 54 -3.16 -6.49 4.19
C THR A 54 -3.12 -6.21 2.68
N TYR A 55 -1.96 -5.78 2.17
CA TYR A 55 -1.73 -5.58 0.73
C TYR A 55 -2.03 -6.85 -0.07
N GLN A 56 -1.44 -7.99 0.31
CA GLN A 56 -1.68 -9.26 -0.40
C GLN A 56 -3.16 -9.66 -0.40
N LYS A 57 -3.85 -9.50 0.73
CA LYS A 57 -5.29 -9.79 0.84
C LYS A 57 -6.11 -8.89 -0.08
N LEU A 58 -5.77 -7.60 -0.13
CA LEU A 58 -6.49 -6.62 -0.95
C LEU A 58 -6.24 -6.82 -2.44
N ILE A 59 -5.01 -7.11 -2.85
CA ILE A 59 -4.68 -7.47 -4.24
C ILE A 59 -5.47 -8.71 -4.67
N LYS A 60 -5.49 -9.76 -3.84
CA LYS A 60 -6.32 -10.95 -4.10
C LYS A 60 -7.82 -10.65 -4.17
N SER A 61 -8.27 -9.63 -3.45
CA SER A 61 -9.66 -9.17 -3.46
C SER A 61 -9.98 -8.24 -4.65
N GLY A 62 -9.02 -7.99 -5.55
CA GLY A 62 -9.22 -7.15 -6.74
C GLY A 62 -8.97 -5.65 -6.51
N TRP A 63 -8.27 -5.27 -5.45
CA TRP A 63 -7.89 -3.86 -5.23
C TRP A 63 -6.74 -3.45 -6.14
N THR A 64 -6.75 -2.18 -6.54
CA THR A 64 -5.73 -1.63 -7.44
C THR A 64 -4.61 -0.97 -6.65
N LEU A 65 -3.37 -1.44 -6.82
CA LEU A 65 -2.20 -0.73 -6.32
C LEU A 65 -1.94 0.50 -7.18
N VAL A 66 -2.06 1.67 -6.58
CA VAL A 66 -1.62 2.93 -7.15
C VAL A 66 -0.22 3.19 -6.62
N ASN A 67 0.76 3.10 -7.52
CA ASN A 67 2.11 3.53 -7.19
C ASN A 67 2.04 5.06 -7.09
N SER A 68 2.37 5.62 -5.92
CA SER A 68 2.66 7.05 -5.83
C SER A 68 3.66 7.39 -6.94
N PRO A 69 3.47 8.47 -7.73
CA PRO A 69 4.38 8.80 -8.81
C PRO A 69 5.76 9.09 -8.21
N ALA A 70 6.59 8.05 -8.12
CA ALA A 70 8.02 8.22 -8.17
C ALA A 70 8.32 8.81 -9.55
N PRO A 71 9.25 9.77 -9.65
CA PRO A 71 9.59 10.36 -10.93
C PRO A 71 9.90 9.24 -11.92
N ASP A 72 9.31 9.35 -13.12
CA ASP A 72 9.45 8.44 -14.25
C ASP A 72 10.89 7.88 -14.32
N ARG A 73 11.09 6.69 -13.77
CA ARG A 73 12.27 5.86 -14.04
C ARG A 73 11.82 4.78 -15.00
N ARG A 74 11.58 5.19 -16.24
CA ARG A 74 11.62 4.27 -17.37
C ARG A 74 12.93 3.48 -17.32
N GLN A 75 12.80 2.18 -17.55
CA GLN A 75 13.85 1.19 -17.73
C GLN A 75 14.75 0.89 -16.52
N VAL A 76 14.39 -0.18 -15.80
CA VAL A 76 15.38 -1.20 -15.46
C VAL A 76 14.85 -2.53 -15.99
N ILE A 77 14.98 -2.72 -17.31
CA ILE A 77 15.18 -4.05 -17.87
C ILE A 77 16.68 -4.12 -18.11
N LEU A 78 17.41 -4.78 -17.24
CA LEU A 78 18.55 -5.60 -17.63
C LEU A 78 18.57 -6.80 -16.67
N SER A 79 18.06 -7.91 -17.19
CA SER A 79 18.36 -9.24 -16.69
C SER A 79 19.83 -9.54 -16.98
N TYR A 80 20.43 -10.29 -16.05
CA TYR A 80 21.66 -11.10 -16.08
C TYR A 80 22.48 -11.13 -17.38
#